data_AF-A0A4P6TJN8-F1
#
_entry.id   AF-A0A4P6TJN8-F1
#
_cell.length_a   1.000
_cell.length_b   1.000
_cell.length_c   1.000
_cell.angle_alpha   90.00
_cell.angle_beta   90.00
_cell.angle_gamma   90.00
#
_symmetry.space_group_name_H-M   'P 1'
#
loop_
_entity.id
_entity.type
_entity.pdbx_description
1 polymer ?
#
loop_
_entity_poly.entity_id
_entity_poly.type
_entity_poly.pdbx_seq_one_letter_code
_entity_poly.pdbx_strand_id
1 'polypeptide(L)'
;MSETTSFGVGIEEKNSSLIVSYEYETAADMLTRRTSQLTALLSATYGEAGDGFRTLSNSLQEDFMWLAHDLAQEISLLSRVVTHPPRS
;
A
#
# COMPACT_ATOMS: atom_id res chain seq x y z
N MET A 1 -7.06 -28.55 -0.67
CA MET A 1 -6.63 -27.20 -0.24
C MET A 1 -5.12 -27.20 -0.27
N SER A 2 -4.53 -26.40 -1.16
CA SER A 2 -3.08 -26.25 -1.24
C SER A 2 -2.76 -24.86 -0.68
N GLU A 3 -2.26 -24.82 0.55
CA GLU A 3 -1.78 -23.61 1.20
C GLU A 3 -0.34 -23.38 0.72
N THR A 4 -0.11 -22.30 -0.03
CA THR A 4 1.25 -21.93 -0.45
C THR A 4 1.66 -20.70 0.34
N THR A 5 2.43 -20.91 1.40
CA THR A 5 3.02 -19.81 2.17
C THR A 5 4.32 -19.40 1.50
N SER A 6 4.38 -18.15 1.03
CA SER A 6 5.58 -17.58 0.43
C SER A 6 5.88 -16.25 1.12
N PHE A 7 7.06 -16.12 1.73
CA PHE A 7 7.56 -14.88 2.34
C PHE A 7 6.58 -14.20 3.34
N GLY A 8 5.93 -14.97 4.21
CA GLY A 8 4.99 -14.43 5.20
C GLY A 8 3.65 -13.98 4.61
N VAL A 9 3.36 -14.34 3.35
CA VAL A 9 2.06 -14.16 2.71
C VAL A 9 1.41 -15.53 2.53
N GLY A 10 0.25 -15.71 3.14
CA GLY A 10 -0.63 -16.85 2.90
C GLY A 10 -1.70 -16.49 1.87
N ILE A 11 -1.92 -17.37 0.89
CA ILE A 11 -2.98 -17.20 -0.10
C ILE A 11 -3.92 -18.41 0.04
N GLU A 12 -5.18 -18.14 0.39
CA GLU A 12 -6.24 -19.14 0.51
C GLU A 12 -7.38 -18.79 -0.45
N GLU A 13 -7.78 -19.73 -1.30
CA GLU A 13 -8.99 -19.60 -2.09
C GLU A 13 -10.20 -20.09 -1.28
N LYS A 14 -11.15 -19.19 -1.01
CA LYS A 14 -12.37 -19.48 -0.25
C LYS A 14 -13.59 -18.91 -0.98
N ASN A 15 -14.53 -19.78 -1.36
CA ASN A 15 -15.80 -19.40 -1.99
C ASN A 15 -15.61 -18.45 -3.19
N SER A 16 -14.71 -18.80 -4.13
CA SER A 16 -14.37 -17.98 -5.30
C SER A 16 -13.77 -16.60 -4.96
N SER A 17 -13.30 -16.40 -3.73
CA SER A 17 -12.53 -15.22 -3.30
C SER A 17 -11.12 -15.64 -2.89
N LEU A 18 -10.13 -14.83 -3.25
CA LEU A 18 -8.76 -14.98 -2.77
C LEU A 18 -8.61 -14.22 -1.46
N ILE A 19 -8.28 -14.93 -0.39
CA ILE A 19 -7.90 -14.37 0.90
C ILE A 19 -6.39 -14.31 0.93
N VAL A 20 -5.86 -13.11 1.14
CA VAL A 20 -4.43 -12.88 1.36
C VAL A 20 -4.23 -12.57 2.84
N SER A 21 -3.53 -13.46 3.54
CA SER A 21 -3.10 -13.27 4.92
C SER A 21 -1.63 -12.83 4.94
N TYR A 22 -1.29 -11.98 5.90
CA TYR A 22 0.07 -11.51 6.11
C TYR A 22 0.50 -11.88 7.52
N GLU A 23 1.72 -12.37 7.66
CA GLU A 23 2.41 -12.38 8.95
C GLU A 23 2.53 -10.94 9.46
N TYR A 24 2.35 -10.76 10.77
CA TYR A 24 2.33 -9.43 11.39
C TYR A 24 3.59 -8.63 11.08
N GLU A 25 4.77 -9.24 11.22
CA GLU A 25 6.06 -8.57 10.95
C GLU A 25 6.16 -8.15 9.48
N THR A 26 5.72 -9.01 8.55
CA THR A 26 5.66 -8.68 7.13
C THR A 26 4.69 -7.52 6.85
N ALA A 27 3.52 -7.51 7.48
CA ALA A 27 2.54 -6.42 7.34
C ALA A 27 3.08 -5.08 7.88
N ALA A 28 3.80 -5.09 9.01
CA ALA A 28 4.41 -3.90 9.60
C ALA A 28 5.54 -3.33 8.72
N ASP A 29 6.37 -4.20 8.15
CA ASP A 29 7.41 -3.82 7.20
C ASP A 29 6.81 -3.23 5.92
N MET A 30 5.76 -3.86 5.37
CA MET A 30 5.03 -3.36 4.22
C MET A 30 4.41 -2.00 4.53
N LEU A 31 3.78 -1.82 5.70
CA LEU A 31 3.19 -0.56 6.13
C LEU A 31 4.22 0.57 6.14
N THR A 32 5.40 0.29 6.70
CA THR A 32 6.51 1.24 6.77
C THR A 32 7.01 1.63 5.37
N ARG A 33 7.17 0.65 4.49
CA ARG A 33 7.60 0.86 3.10
C ARG A 33 6.59 1.67 2.31
N ARG A 34 5.29 1.33 2.36
CA ARG A 34 4.23 2.04 1.66
C ARG A 34 4.07 3.48 2.16
N THR A 35 4.16 3.68 3.47
CA THR A 35 4.11 5.03 4.05
C THR A 35 5.27 5.90 3.54
N SER A 36 6.48 5.33 3.46
CA SER A 36 7.65 6.02 2.89
C SER A 36 7.47 6.35 1.40
N GLN A 37 6.91 5.42 0.62
CA GLN A 37 6.63 5.62 -0.80
C GLN A 37 5.59 6.74 -1.03
N LEU A 38 4.47 6.71 -0.29
CA LEU A 38 3.45 7.76 -0.37
C LEU A 38 4.02 9.12 0.05
N THR A 39 4.83 9.16 1.10
CA THR A 39 5.46 10.40 1.57
C THR A 39 6.40 10.97 0.52
N ALA A 40 7.26 10.14 -0.08
CA ALA A 40 8.15 10.58 -1.14
C ALA A 40 7.35 11.07 -2.36
N LEU A 41 6.30 10.36 -2.75
CA LEU A 41 5.43 10.76 -3.85
C LEU A 41 4.79 12.14 -3.59
N LEU A 42 4.13 12.32 -2.44
CA LEU A 42 3.48 13.58 -2.10
C LEU A 42 4.49 14.72 -1.89
N SER A 43 5.74 14.44 -1.53
CA SER A 43 6.77 15.48 -1.43
C SER A 43 7.03 16.22 -2.75
N ALA A 44 6.75 15.58 -3.89
CA ALA A 44 6.87 16.20 -5.20
C ALA A 44 5.71 17.15 -5.54
N THR A 45 4.67 17.26 -4.70
CA THR A 45 3.48 18.08 -4.98
C THR A 45 3.46 19.41 -4.21
N TYR A 46 4.39 19.62 -3.28
CA TYR A 46 4.45 20.83 -2.44
C TYR A 46 5.86 21.43 -2.37
N GLY A 47 5.94 22.67 -1.87
CA GLY A 47 7.19 23.44 -1.86
C GLY A 47 7.71 23.73 -3.28
N GLU A 48 9.03 23.89 -3.41
CA GLU A 48 9.72 24.11 -4.68
C GLU A 48 9.63 22.87 -5.60
N ALA A 49 9.57 21.67 -5.04
CA ALA A 49 9.39 20.44 -5.81
C ALA A 49 8.02 20.37 -6.50
N GLY A 50 7.01 21.05 -5.95
CA GLY A 50 5.66 21.15 -6.50
C GLY A 50 5.59 21.79 -7.88
N ASP A 51 6.59 22.58 -8.28
CA ASP A 51 6.62 23.18 -9.62
C ASP A 51 6.82 22.12 -10.71
N GLY A 52 7.60 21.07 -10.41
CA GLY A 52 7.72 19.90 -11.28
C GLY A 52 6.37 19.23 -11.52
N PHE A 53 5.60 18.97 -10.47
CA PHE A 53 4.26 18.40 -10.58
C PHE A 53 3.30 19.30 -11.38
N ARG A 54 3.30 20.62 -11.14
CA ARG A 54 2.42 21.58 -11.81
C ARG A 54 2.71 21.72 -13.32
N THR A 55 3.92 21.39 -13.76
CA THR A 55 4.30 21.42 -15.18
C THR A 55 3.96 20.14 -15.94
N LEU A 56 3.54 19.07 -15.25
CA LEU A 56 3.05 17.85 -15.88
C LEU A 56 1.73 18.12 -16.63
N SER A 57 1.44 17.28 -17.63
CA SER A 57 0.12 17.29 -18.28
C SER A 57 -0.98 16.93 -17.28
N ASN A 58 -2.21 17.39 -17.53
CA ASN A 58 -3.36 17.06 -16.69
C ASN A 58 -3.54 15.55 -16.49
N SER A 59 -3.32 14.75 -17.54
CA SER A 59 -3.38 13.29 -17.46
C SER A 59 -2.35 12.71 -16.51
N LEU A 60 -1.11 13.20 -16.55
CA LEU A 60 -0.04 12.73 -15.66
C LEU A 60 -0.25 13.19 -14.23
N GLN A 61 -0.79 14.39 -14.02
CA GLN A 61 -1.18 14.84 -12.68
C GLN A 61 -2.28 13.95 -12.10
N GLU A 62 -3.27 13.58 -12.93
CA GLU A 62 -4.34 12.67 -12.53
C GLU A 62 -3.80 11.27 -12.20
N ASP A 63 -2.98 10.67 -13.07
CA ASP A 63 -2.34 9.37 -12.83
C ASP A 63 -1.50 9.37 -11.55
N PHE A 64 -0.80 10.47 -11.28
CA PHE A 64 -0.02 10.66 -10.06
C PHE A 64 -0.90 10.67 -8.81
N MET A 65 -2.05 11.36 -8.87
CA MET A 65 -3.01 11.40 -7.77
C MET A 65 -3.72 10.05 -7.57
N TRP A 66 -3.98 9.31 -8.65
CA TRP A 66 -4.46 7.93 -8.55
C TRP A 66 -3.45 7.02 -7.88
N LEU A 67 -2.17 7.11 -8.22
CA LEU A 67 -1.12 6.35 -7.55
C LEU A 67 -1.04 6.67 -6.05
N ALA A 68 -1.16 7.95 -5.68
CA ALA A 68 -1.20 8.37 -4.28
C ALA A 68 -2.45 7.79 -3.56
N HIS A 69 -3.60 7.76 -4.23
CA HIS A 69 -4.83 7.16 -3.70
C HIS A 69 -4.66 5.66 -3.44
N ASP A 70 -4.11 4.91 -4.40
CA ASP A 70 -3.90 3.46 -4.29
C ASP A 70 -2.95 3.12 -3.12
N LEU A 71 -1.85 3.86 -3.00
CA LEU A 71 -0.93 3.72 -1.86
C LEU A 71 -1.61 4.01 -0.53
N ALA A 72 -2.46 5.05 -0.45
CA ALA A 72 -3.21 5.36 0.76
C ALA A 72 -4.20 4.26 1.15
N GLN A 73 -4.86 3.63 0.17
CA GLN A 73 -5.72 2.47 0.41
C GLN A 73 -4.92 1.28 0.95
N GLU A 74 -3.77 0.96 0.36
CA GLU A 74 -2.90 -0.13 0.82
C GLU A 74 -2.39 0.11 2.26
N ILE A 75 -1.96 1.33 2.58
CA ILE A 75 -1.58 1.73 3.93
C ILE A 75 -2.75 1.55 4.91
N SER A 76 -3.97 1.92 4.53
CA SER A 76 -5.15 1.76 5.39
C SER A 76 -5.43 0.29 5.70
N LEU A 77 -5.28 -0.60 4.71
CA LEU A 77 -5.44 -2.05 4.90
C LEU A 77 -4.35 -2.62 5.81
N LEU A 78 -3.08 -2.32 5.53
CA LEU A 78 -1.94 -2.77 6.31
C LEU A 78 -2.01 -2.25 7.76
N SER A 79 -2.43 -1.00 7.96
CA SER A 79 -2.62 -0.42 9.28
C SER A 79 -3.66 -1.16 10.10
N ARG A 80 -4.76 -1.63 9.48
CA ARG A 80 -5.77 -2.45 10.17
C ARG A 80 -5.19 -3.79 10.65
N VAL A 81 -4.39 -4.44 9.81
CA VAL A 81 -3.71 -5.71 10.15
C VAL A 81 -2.74 -5.51 11.32
N VAL A 82 -1.94 -4.44 11.29
CA VAL A 82 -0.93 -4.14 12.33
C VAL A 82 -1.57 -3.65 13.63
N THR A 83 -2.67 -2.89 13.58
CA THR A 83 -3.32 -2.38 14.80
C THR A 83 -4.28 -3.39 15.45
N HIS A 84 -4.73 -4.39 14.69
CA HIS A 84 -5.61 -5.46 15.17
C HIS A 84 -4.98 -6.83 14.89
N PRO A 85 -3.86 -7.17 15.57
CA PRO A 85 -3.22 -8.47 15.38
C PRO A 85 -4.22 -9.60 15.73
N PRO A 86 -4.24 -10.70 14.97
CA PRO A 86 -5.05 -11.86 15.32
C PRO A 86 -4.64 -12.35 16.71
N ARG A 87 -5.62 -12.47 17.63
CA ARG A 87 -5.37 -12.96 18.98
C ARG A 87 -4.84 -14.40 18.89
N SER A 88 -3.66 -14.62 19.46
CA SER A 88 -3.03 -15.93 19.67
C SER A 88 -3.90 -16.86 20.50
#